data_AF-A0A519KMI7-F1
#
_entry.id   AF-A0A519KMI7-F1
#
_cell.length_a   1.000
_cell.length_b   1.000
_cell.length_c   1.000
_cell.angle_alpha   90.00
_cell.angle_beta   90.00
_cell.angle_gamma   90.00
#
_symmetry.space_group_name_H-M   'P 1'
#
loop_
_entity.id
_entity.type
_entity.pdbx_description
1 polymer ?
#
loop_
_entity_poly.entity_id
_entity_poly.type
_entity_poly.pdbx_seq_one_letter_code
_entity_poly.pdbx_strand_id
1 'polypeptide(L)' 'MLSNLADSKGGGGNWRTSIVDLLKLLDLDSSLAARKELAEELNVHAGEHGSAEQNIALSKAVWQKLAQNGGQVPASLRD' A
#
# COMPACT_ATOMS: atom_id res chain seq x y z
N MET A 1 -12.91 10.37 6.15
CA MET A 1 -11.76 9.49 6.42
C MET A 1 -11.72 8.41 5.34
N LEU A 2 -10.65 8.40 4.53
CA LEU A 2 -10.30 7.47 3.43
C LEU A 2 -11.30 7.29 2.27
N SER A 3 -12.62 7.24 2.50
CA SER A 3 -13.62 7.11 1.43
C SER A 3 -13.60 8.27 0.43
N ASN A 4 -13.31 9.49 0.88
CA ASN A 4 -13.20 10.67 0.01
C ASN A 4 -11.91 10.73 -0.82
N LEU A 5 -10.86 9.97 -0.46
CA LEU A 5 -9.59 9.98 -1.18
C LEU A 5 -9.65 9.14 -2.46
N ALA A 6 -10.35 7.99 -2.39
CA ALA A 6 -10.62 7.14 -3.54
C ALA A 6 -11.58 7.80 -4.56
N ASP A 7 -12.48 8.65 -4.08
CA ASP A 7 -13.42 9.42 -4.92
C ASP A 7 -12.74 10.63 -5.57
N SER A 8 -11.88 11.35 -4.81
CA SER A 8 -11.22 12.59 -5.25
C SER A 8 -10.11 12.39 -6.30
N LYS A 9 -9.45 11.22 -6.38
CA LYS A 9 -8.45 10.92 -7.43
C LYS A 9 -9.05 10.26 -8.70
N GLY A 10 -10.37 10.27 -8.89
CA GLY A 10 -11.00 9.89 -10.16
C GLY A 10 -11.17 8.38 -10.35
N GLY A 11 -11.86 7.73 -9.40
CA GLY A 11 -12.36 6.35 -9.45
C GLY A 11 -11.86 5.47 -10.60
N GLY A 12 -10.79 4.69 -10.40
CA GLY A 12 -10.32 3.80 -11.48
C GLY A 12 -9.17 2.85 -11.18
N GLY A 13 -8.69 2.74 -9.93
CA GLY A 13 -7.65 1.79 -9.56
C GLY A 13 -8.19 0.71 -8.64
N ASN A 14 -7.75 -0.55 -8.80
CA ASN A 14 -8.11 -1.64 -7.89
C ASN A 14 -7.29 -1.55 -6.59
N TRP A 15 -7.16 -0.37 -5.97
CA TRP A 15 -6.33 -0.13 -4.77
C TRP A 15 -6.69 -1.02 -3.57
N ARG A 16 -7.90 -1.61 -3.57
CA ARG A 16 -8.33 -2.60 -2.57
C ARG A 16 -7.60 -3.95 -2.73
N THR A 17 -7.12 -4.27 -3.93
CA THR A 17 -6.48 -5.55 -4.26
C THR A 17 -5.09 -5.40 -4.90
N SER A 18 -4.76 -4.21 -5.40
CA SER A 18 -3.49 -3.88 -6.05
C SER A 18 -2.68 -2.92 -5.19
N ILE A 19 -1.56 -3.42 -4.66
CA ILE A 19 -0.59 -2.61 -3.92
C ILE A 19 -0.07 -1.44 -4.76
N VAL A 20 0.11 -1.63 -6.07
CA VAL A 20 0.62 -0.59 -6.97
C VAL A 20 -0.33 0.61 -7.03
N ASP A 21 -1.63 0.36 -7.21
CA ASP A 21 -2.64 1.42 -7.22
C ASP A 21 -2.79 2.09 -5.85
N LEU A 22 -2.65 1.32 -4.76
CA LEU A 22 -2.66 1.84 -3.41
C LEU A 22 -1.49 2.81 -3.17
N LEU A 23 -0.26 2.42 -3.55
CA LEU A 23 0.91 3.28 -3.39
C LEU A 23 0.80 4.56 -4.24
N LYS A 24 0.32 4.45 -5.48
CA LYS A 24 0.03 5.63 -6.33
C LYS A 24 -1.03 6.55 -5.73
N LEU A 25 -2.07 6.01 -5.12
CA LEU A 25 -3.10 6.80 -4.43
C LEU A 25 -2.51 7.62 -3.28
N LEU A 26 -1.56 7.01 -2.56
CA LEU A 26 -0.86 7.61 -1.42
C LEU A 26 0.31 8.53 -1.84
N ASP A 27 0.57 8.64 -3.14
CA ASP A 27 1.69 9.38 -3.72
C ASP A 27 3.06 8.79 -3.35
N LEU A 28 3.15 7.46 -3.33
CA LEU A 28 4.34 6.67 -2.97
C LEU A 28 4.93 5.94 -4.19
N ASP A 29 6.21 5.57 -4.09
CA ASP A 29 6.88 4.74 -5.09
C ASP A 29 6.23 3.35 -5.13
N SER A 30 5.86 2.90 -6.33
CA SER A 30 5.16 1.62 -6.56
C SER A 30 6.03 0.55 -7.24
N SER A 31 7.34 0.81 -7.33
CA SER A 31 8.35 -0.07 -7.90
C SER A 31 8.47 -1.35 -7.08
N LEU A 32 9.11 -2.37 -7.67
CA LEU A 32 9.33 -3.63 -6.97
C LEU A 32 10.26 -3.46 -5.75
N ALA A 33 11.24 -2.55 -5.83
CA ALA A 33 12.15 -2.25 -4.73
C ALA A 33 11.40 -1.68 -3.52
N ALA A 34 10.65 -0.58 -3.71
CA ALA A 34 9.82 0.01 -2.67
C ALA A 34 8.85 -1.02 -2.03
N ARG A 35 8.21 -1.87 -2.84
CA ARG A 35 7.34 -2.94 -2.31
C ARG A 35 8.08 -3.98 -1.48
N LYS A 36 9.34 -4.30 -1.81
CA LYS A 36 10.17 -5.21 -0.99
C LYS A 36 10.53 -4.55 0.34
N GLU A 37 10.97 -3.31 0.32
CA GLU A 37 11.32 -2.56 1.54
C GLU A 37 10.10 -2.39 2.45
N LEU A 38 8.95 -2.04 1.88
CA LEU A 38 7.67 -1.97 2.59
C LEU A 38 7.26 -3.32 3.18
N ALA A 39 7.50 -4.42 2.45
CA ALA A 39 7.21 -5.75 2.96
C ALA A 39 8.11 -6.09 4.16
N GLU A 40 9.39 -5.75 4.12
CA GLU A 40 10.31 -5.96 5.24
C GLU A 40 9.92 -5.07 6.45
N GLU A 41 9.62 -3.79 6.23
CA GLU A 41 9.21 -2.85 7.30
C GLU A 41 7.91 -3.30 7.97
N LEU A 42 6.96 -3.78 7.19
CA LEU A 42 5.66 -4.27 7.68
C LEU A 42 5.70 -5.75 8.07
N ASN A 43 6.87 -6.40 8.00
CA ASN A 43 7.09 -7.80 8.33
C ASN A 43 6.15 -8.77 7.56
N VAL A 44 5.95 -8.49 6.27
CA VAL A 44 5.11 -9.25 5.34
C VAL A 44 5.95 -10.30 4.61
N HIS A 45 5.92 -11.52 5.14
CA HIS A 45 6.63 -12.69 4.59
C HIS A 45 5.69 -13.65 3.84
N ALA A 46 4.78 -13.13 3.02
CA ALA A 46 3.82 -13.94 2.27
C ALA A 46 4.31 -14.16 0.83
N GLY A 47 4.65 -15.42 0.48
CA GLY A 47 5.08 -15.79 -0.86
C GLY A 47 6.38 -15.11 -1.33
N GLU A 48 6.72 -15.30 -2.60
CA GLU A 48 7.89 -14.67 -3.21
C GLU A 48 7.66 -13.18 -3.50
N HIS A 49 8.76 -12.42 -3.56
CA HIS A 49 8.68 -10.99 -3.85
C HIS A 49 8.09 -10.69 -5.23
N GLY A 50 7.03 -9.89 -5.27
CA GLY A 50 6.28 -9.55 -6.48
C GLY A 50 5.14 -10.52 -6.81
N SER A 51 5.04 -11.66 -6.12
CA SER A 51 3.96 -12.62 -6.30
C SER A 51 2.59 -12.04 -5.91
N ALA A 52 1.53 -12.60 -6.48
CA ALA A 52 0.16 -12.18 -6.18
C ALA A 52 -0.15 -12.29 -4.67
N GLU A 53 0.30 -13.36 -4.03
CA GLU A 53 0.15 -13.59 -2.59
C GLU A 53 0.81 -12.47 -1.76
N GLN A 54 2.05 -12.12 -2.09
CA GLN A 54 2.79 -11.04 -1.42
C GLN A 54 2.07 -9.71 -1.60
N ASN A 55 1.65 -9.39 -2.83
CA ASN A 55 0.97 -8.14 -3.14
C ASN A 55 -0.34 -8.00 -2.33
N ILE A 56 -1.09 -9.08 -2.17
CA ILE A 56 -2.34 -9.08 -1.38
C ILE A 56 -2.03 -8.87 0.11
N ALA A 57 -1.06 -9.61 0.66
CA ALA A 57 -0.68 -9.48 2.07
C ALA A 57 -0.13 -8.08 2.38
N LEU A 58 0.74 -7.56 1.51
CA LEU A 58 1.33 -6.24 1.63
C LEU A 58 0.27 -5.14 1.58
N SER A 59 -0.68 -5.23 0.65
CA SER A 59 -1.81 -4.29 0.56
C SER A 59 -2.57 -4.23 1.89
N LYS A 60 -2.87 -5.38 2.50
CA LYS A 60 -3.57 -5.45 3.79
C LYS A 60 -2.75 -4.84 4.92
N ALA A 61 -1.46 -5.11 4.97
CA ALA A 61 -0.57 -4.55 6.00
C ALA A 61 -0.48 -3.03 5.91
N VAL A 62 -0.37 -2.48 4.69
CA VAL A 62 -0.41 -1.02 4.45
C VAL A 62 -1.74 -0.44 4.92
N TRP A 63 -2.88 -1.07 4.60
CA TRP A 63 -4.20 -0.64 5.08
C TRP A 63 -4.30 -0.63 6.60
N GLN A 64 -3.77 -1.65 7.27
CA GLN A 64 -3.75 -1.72 8.73
C GLN A 64 -2.86 -0.62 9.32
N LYS A 65 -1.68 -0.39 8.76
CA LYS A 65 -0.76 0.68 9.19
C LYS A 65 -1.40 2.06 9.03
N LEU A 66 -2.08 2.32 7.92
CA LEU A 66 -2.83 3.56 7.69
C LEU A 66 -3.94 3.71 8.72
N ALA A 67 -4.73 2.66 8.96
CA ALA A 67 -5.81 2.70 9.95
C ALA A 67 -5.29 2.98 11.37
N GLN A 68 -4.14 2.41 11.75
CA GLN A 68 -3.47 2.70 13.03
C GLN A 68 -2.99 4.14 13.14
N ASN A 69 -2.60 4.78 12.02
CA ASN A 69 -2.15 6.17 11.96
C ASN A 69 -3.29 7.15 11.65
N GLY A 70 -4.56 6.78 11.91
CA GLY A 70 -5.72 7.66 11.69
C GLY A 70 -6.01 7.97 10.21
N GLY A 71 -5.52 7.13 9.30
CA GLY A 71 -5.63 7.31 7.85
C GLY A 71 -4.55 8.21 7.25
N GLN A 72 -3.51 8.55 8.00
CA GLN A 72 -2.34 9.25 7.47
C GLN A 72 -1.24 8.26 7.07
N VAL A 73 -0.56 8.58 5.97
CA VAL A 73 0.61 7.85 5.49
C VAL A 73 1.78 8.19 6.41
N PRO A 74 2.38 7.22 7.14
CA PRO A 74 3.56 7.48 7.95
C PRO A 74 4.71 8.02 7.11
N ALA A 75 5.54 8.89 7.71
CA ALA A 75 6.68 9.49 7.03
C ALA A 75 7.67 8.46 6.48
N SER A 76 7.85 7.32 7.18
CA SER A 76 8.68 6.20 6.73
C SER A 76 8.26 5.61 5.38
N LEU A 77 6.99 5.75 5.00
CA LEU A 77 6.52 5.27 3.69
C LEU A 77 6.70 6.31 2.57
N ARG A 78 6.98 7.58 2.91
CA ARG A 78 7.08 8.71 1.97
C ARG A 78 8.51 9.04 1.55
N ASP A 79 9.50 8.33 2.08
CA ASP A 79 10.93 8.53 1.82
C ASP A 79 11.35 7.88 0.48
#